data_AF-A0A3L9LZJ3-F1
#
_entry.id   AF-A0A3L9LZJ3-F1
#
_cell.length_a   1.000
_cell.length_b   1.000
_cell.length_c   1.000
_cell.angle_alpha   90.00
_cell.angle_beta   90.00
_cell.angle_gamma   90.00
#
_symmetry.space_group_name_H-M   'P 1'
#
loop_
_entity.id
_entity.type
_entity.pdbx_description
1 polymer ?
#
loop_
_entity_poly.entity_id
_entity_poly.type
_entity_poly.pdbx_seq_one_letter_code
_entity_poly.pdbx_strand_id
1 'polypeptide(L)'
;MNPVRTLVTAAAGAYAANCALGTSVAAGWVDTSDVRWVHHGLYTTTACLTAAACAAGLRNRSATSLALLPTLAPLVLLQRHGARPLRRHTRDALAAAPCYAAGLVLAWR
;
A
#
# COMPACT_ATOMS: atom_id res chain seq x y z
N MET A 1 19.95 -5.23 10.76
CA MET A 1 18.73 -4.53 10.32
C MET A 1 17.53 -5.39 10.70
N ASN A 2 16.47 -4.82 11.29
CA ASN A 2 15.26 -5.60 11.58
C ASN A 2 14.48 -5.83 10.26
N PRO A 3 14.33 -7.08 9.79
CA PRO A 3 13.71 -7.36 8.50
C PRO A 3 12.24 -6.92 8.46
N VAL A 4 11.51 -7.03 9.57
CA VAL A 4 10.11 -6.58 9.67
C VAL A 4 10.03 -5.05 9.54
N ARG A 5 10.88 -4.30 10.25
CA ARG A 5 10.94 -2.83 10.13
C ARG A 5 11.21 -2.39 8.69
N THR A 6 12.14 -3.06 8.02
CA THR A 6 12.54 -2.75 6.64
C THR A 6 11.37 -2.99 5.68
N LEU A 7 10.71 -4.15 5.78
CA LEU A 7 9.56 -4.49 4.93
C LEU A 7 8.36 -3.58 5.16
N VAL A 8 8.03 -3.25 6.42
CA VAL A 8 6.94 -2.33 6.76
C VAL A 8 7.21 -0.94 6.19
N THR A 9 8.44 -0.44 6.33
CA THR A 9 8.84 0.88 5.81
C THR A 9 8.79 0.90 4.29
N ALA A 10 9.30 -0.14 3.62
CA ALA A 10 9.25 -0.28 2.18
C ALA A 10 7.80 -0.36 1.66
N ALA A 11 6.94 -1.13 2.32
CA ALA A 11 5.52 -1.27 1.96
C ALA A 11 4.78 0.07 2.09
N ALA A 12 4.99 0.79 3.20
CA ALA A 12 4.41 2.11 3.40
C ALA A 12 4.91 3.14 2.38
N GLY A 13 6.21 3.11 2.05
CA GLY A 13 6.80 3.97 1.02
C GLY A 13 6.23 3.69 -0.38
N ALA A 14 6.12 2.42 -0.76
CA ALA A 14 5.52 2.01 -2.02
C ALA A 14 4.04 2.44 -2.11
N TYR A 15 3.28 2.25 -1.02
CA TYR A 15 1.89 2.70 -0.93
C TYR A 15 1.78 4.22 -1.09
N ALA A 16 2.61 5.00 -0.38
CA ALA A 16 2.63 6.44 -0.47
C ALA A 16 2.97 6.93 -1.90
N ALA A 17 3.98 6.34 -2.53
CA ALA A 17 4.34 6.64 -3.92
C ALA A 17 3.19 6.32 -4.89
N ASN A 18 2.49 5.20 -4.68
CA ASN A 18 1.34 4.82 -5.49
C ASN A 18 0.18 5.82 -5.35
N CYS A 19 -0.11 6.26 -4.12
CA CYS A 19 -1.12 7.28 -3.85
C CYS A 19 -0.74 8.64 -4.43
N ALA A 20 0.53 9.04 -4.31
CA ALA A 20 1.05 10.28 -4.89
C ALA A 20 0.88 10.28 -6.41
N LEU A 21 1.31 9.22 -7.11
CA LEU A 21 1.13 9.09 -8.55
C LEU A 21 -0.35 9.16 -8.95
N GLY A 22 -1.22 8.38 -8.27
CA GLY A 22 -2.65 8.40 -8.55
C GLY A 22 -3.29 9.78 -8.36
N THR A 23 -2.83 10.53 -7.35
CA THR A 23 -3.30 11.90 -7.06
C THR A 23 -2.79 12.89 -8.11
N SER A 24 -1.52 12.80 -8.51
CA SER A 24 -0.94 13.65 -9.56
C SER A 24 -1.64 13.45 -10.90
N VAL A 25 -1.98 12.21 -11.26
CA VAL A 25 -2.75 11.91 -12.48
C VAL A 25 -4.18 12.46 -12.36
N ALA A 26 -4.85 12.26 -11.21
CA ALA A 26 -6.20 12.78 -10.99
C ALA A 26 -6.26 14.32 -10.97
N ALA A 27 -5.19 14.98 -10.53
CA ALA A 27 -5.05 16.44 -10.55
C ALA A 27 -4.61 16.99 -11.91
N GLY A 28 -4.28 16.12 -12.88
CA GLY A 28 -3.79 16.51 -14.21
C GLY A 28 -2.35 17.05 -14.20
N TRP A 29 -1.58 16.83 -13.14
CA TRP A 29 -0.17 17.26 -13.05
C TRP A 29 0.79 16.34 -13.79
N VAL A 30 0.42 15.06 -13.93
CA VAL A 30 1.21 14.05 -14.62
C VAL A 30 0.29 13.29 -15.57
N ASP A 31 0.73 13.13 -16.82
CA ASP A 31 0.09 12.24 -17.77
C ASP A 31 0.84 10.91 -17.81
N THR A 32 0.15 9.82 -17.43
CA THR A 32 0.68 8.46 -17.50
C THR A 32 0.03 7.65 -18.61
N SER A 33 -0.62 8.28 -19.60
CA SER A 33 -1.36 7.58 -20.66
C SER A 33 -0.51 6.59 -21.45
N ASP A 34 0.77 6.92 -21.68
CA ASP A 34 1.73 6.03 -22.36
C ASP A 34 2.40 5.01 -21.42
N VAL A 35 2.34 5.25 -20.11
CA VAL A 35 3.04 4.47 -19.07
C VAL A 35 2.10 4.02 -17.95
N ARG A 36 0.87 3.64 -18.29
CA ARG A 36 -0.17 3.23 -17.33
C ARG A 36 0.25 2.03 -16.48
N TRP A 37 1.18 1.23 -16.99
CA TRP A 37 1.77 0.11 -16.27
C TRP A 37 2.52 0.55 -15.01
N VAL A 38 3.05 1.78 -14.93
CA VAL A 38 3.82 2.26 -13.76
C VAL A 38 2.97 2.27 -12.50
N HIS A 39 1.73 2.75 -12.61
CA HIS A 39 0.79 2.72 -11.50
C HIS A 39 0.45 1.28 -11.06
N HIS A 40 0.24 0.38 -12.02
CA HIS A 40 0.03 -1.04 -11.72
C HIS A 40 1.28 -1.70 -11.11
N GLY A 41 2.48 -1.37 -11.58
CA GLY A 41 3.74 -1.87 -11.05
C GLY A 41 4.00 -1.42 -9.61
N LEU A 42 3.71 -0.14 -9.30
CA LEU A 42 3.74 0.38 -7.94
C LEU A 42 2.70 -0.31 -7.04
N TYR A 43 1.49 -0.53 -7.56
CA TYR A 43 0.47 -1.28 -6.84
C TYR A 43 0.93 -2.73 -6.54
N THR A 44 1.45 -3.46 -7.53
CA THR A 44 1.95 -4.83 -7.34
C THR A 44 3.10 -4.86 -6.35
N THR A 45 4.04 -3.91 -6.45
CA THR A 45 5.15 -3.77 -5.49
C THR A 45 4.64 -3.55 -4.08
N THR A 46 3.64 -2.67 -3.91
CA THR A 46 2.98 -2.42 -2.63
C THR A 46 2.35 -3.71 -2.08
N ALA A 47 1.58 -4.43 -2.90
CA ALA A 47 0.92 -5.67 -2.48
C ALA A 47 1.93 -6.76 -2.07
N CYS A 48 3.00 -6.95 -2.86
CA CYS A 48 4.05 -7.92 -2.56
C CYS A 48 4.80 -7.56 -1.26
N LEU A 49 5.18 -6.29 -1.07
CA LEU A 49 5.87 -5.84 0.14
C LEU A 49 4.98 -5.98 1.38
N THR A 50 3.70 -5.65 1.27
CA THR A 50 2.73 -5.82 2.37
C THR A 50 2.53 -7.29 2.72
N ALA A 51 2.39 -8.17 1.72
CA ALA A 51 2.32 -9.61 1.96
C ALA A 51 3.59 -10.16 2.63
N ALA A 52 4.77 -9.72 2.15
CA ALA A 52 6.04 -10.09 2.75
C ALA A 52 6.19 -9.58 4.19
N ALA A 53 5.76 -8.34 4.48
CA ALA A 53 5.75 -7.78 5.82
C ALA A 53 4.83 -8.57 6.78
N CYS A 54 3.64 -8.95 6.32
CA CYS A 54 2.71 -9.79 7.06
C CYS A 54 3.31 -11.20 7.34
N ALA A 55 3.90 -11.84 6.33
CA ALA A 55 4.52 -13.16 6.46
C ALA A 55 5.73 -13.15 7.40
N ALA A 56 6.63 -12.17 7.24
CA ALA A 56 7.77 -11.98 8.14
C ALA A 56 7.31 -11.68 9.57
N GLY A 57 6.25 -10.89 9.69
CA GLY A 57 5.58 -10.57 10.93
C GLY A 57 5.05 -11.77 11.70
N LEU A 58 4.30 -12.62 11.00
CA LEU A 58 3.74 -13.86 11.55
C LEU A 58 4.84 -14.83 11.98
N ARG A 59 5.90 -14.96 11.17
CA ARG A 59 7.07 -15.79 11.48
C ARG A 59 7.83 -15.32 12.73
N ASN A 60 7.94 -14.01 12.93
CA ASN A 60 8.66 -13.41 14.05
C ASN A 60 7.75 -13.03 15.24
N ARG A 61 6.45 -13.38 15.19
CA ARG A 61 5.43 -13.00 16.19
C ARG A 61 5.44 -11.51 16.55
N SER A 62 5.61 -10.65 15.55
CA SER A 62 5.69 -9.20 15.76
C SER A 62 4.29 -8.57 15.81
N ALA A 63 4.04 -7.74 16.84
CA ALA A 63 2.82 -6.95 16.91
C ALA A 63 2.75 -5.88 15.81
N THR A 64 3.90 -5.39 15.34
CA THR A 64 4.01 -4.37 14.28
C THR A 64 3.34 -4.82 12.97
N SER A 65 3.47 -6.09 12.61
CA SER A 65 2.85 -6.65 11.41
C SER A 65 1.35 -6.90 11.54
N LEU A 66 0.82 -7.04 12.75
CA LEU A 66 -0.62 -7.18 12.96
C LEU A 66 -1.37 -5.91 12.54
N ALA A 67 -0.72 -4.74 12.67
CA ALA A 67 -1.28 -3.48 12.21
C ALA A 67 -1.46 -3.40 10.68
N LEU A 68 -0.68 -4.19 9.91
CA LEU A 68 -0.80 -4.24 8.44
C LEU A 68 -1.83 -5.25 7.95
N LEU A 69 -2.21 -6.26 8.74
CA LEU A 69 -3.16 -7.30 8.29
C LEU A 69 -4.47 -6.75 7.70
N PRO A 70 -5.11 -5.72 8.29
CA PRO A 70 -6.34 -5.17 7.74
C PRO A 70 -6.16 -4.52 6.36
N THR A 71 -4.93 -4.16 5.94
CA THR A 71 -4.66 -3.60 4.60
C THR A 71 -4.85 -4.60 3.46
N LEU A 72 -4.80 -5.91 3.75
CA LEU A 72 -5.00 -6.94 2.73
C LEU A 72 -6.41 -6.86 2.12
N ALA A 73 -7.42 -6.54 2.94
CA ALA A 73 -8.80 -6.38 2.49
C ALA A 73 -8.96 -5.23 1.45
N PRO A 74 -8.61 -3.96 1.75
CA PRO A 74 -8.71 -2.88 0.77
C PRO A 74 -7.83 -3.10 -0.47
N LEU A 75 -6.67 -3.74 -0.35
CA LEU A 75 -5.87 -4.13 -1.52
C LEU A 75 -6.64 -5.10 -2.43
N VAL A 76 -7.30 -6.12 -1.88
CA VAL A 76 -8.14 -7.04 -2.67
C VAL A 76 -9.36 -6.33 -3.25
N LEU A 77 -10.00 -5.42 -2.50
CA LEU A 77 -11.13 -4.63 -2.99
C LEU A 77 -10.74 -3.74 -4.17
N LEU A 78 -9.55 -3.12 -4.13
CA LEU A 78 -9.01 -2.33 -5.24
C LEU A 78 -8.89 -3.15 -6.53
N GLN A 79 -8.52 -4.43 -6.45
CA GLN A 79 -8.48 -5.33 -7.61
C GLN A 79 -9.87 -5.69 -8.11
N ARG A 80 -10.80 -6.00 -7.19
CA ARG A 80 -12.15 -6.47 -7.56
C ARG A 80 -13.04 -5.36 -8.10
N HIS A 81 -12.94 -4.16 -7.56
CA HIS A 81 -13.83 -3.04 -7.90
C HIS A 81 -13.38 -2.25 -9.13
N GLY A 82 -12.13 -2.45 -9.59
CA GLY A 82 -11.57 -1.72 -10.71
C GLY A 82 -11.33 -0.24 -10.43
N ALA A 83 -10.91 0.50 -11.46
CA ALA A 83 -10.54 1.91 -11.34
C ALA A 83 -11.73 2.89 -11.44
N ARG A 84 -12.94 2.40 -11.76
CA ARG A 84 -14.14 3.24 -11.93
C ARG A 84 -15.34 2.66 -11.17
N PRO A 85 -16.18 3.51 -10.53
CA PRO A 85 -16.05 4.97 -10.43
C PRO A 85 -14.91 5.39 -9.48
N LEU A 86 -14.22 6.48 -9.82
CA LEU A 86 -13.01 6.93 -9.13
C LEU A 86 -13.20 7.11 -7.62
N ARG A 87 -14.37 7.63 -7.19
CA ARG A 87 -14.69 7.83 -5.77
C ARG A 87 -14.62 6.54 -4.94
N ARG A 88 -15.03 5.40 -5.52
CA ARG A 88 -14.97 4.10 -4.85
C ARG A 88 -13.52 3.63 -4.72
N HIS A 89 -12.77 3.76 -5.81
CA HIS A 89 -11.35 3.40 -5.86
C HIS A 89 -10.53 4.22 -4.83
N THR A 90 -10.76 5.53 -4.75
CA THR A 90 -10.12 6.40 -3.76
C THR A 90 -10.51 6.02 -2.33
N ARG A 91 -11.78 5.67 -2.09
CA ARG A 91 -12.24 5.23 -0.76
C ARG A 91 -11.54 3.93 -0.32
N ASP A 92 -11.46 2.95 -1.21
CA ASP A 92 -10.79 1.67 -0.93
C ASP A 92 -9.30 1.89 -0.67
N ALA A 93 -8.65 2.78 -1.45
CA ALA A 93 -7.26 3.17 -1.21
C ALA A 93 -7.08 3.83 0.17
N LEU A 94 -7.90 4.82 0.52
CA LEU A 94 -7.83 5.53 1.80
C LEU A 94 -8.09 4.63 3.00
N ALA A 95 -8.92 3.59 2.85
CA ALA A 95 -9.17 2.63 3.92
C ALA A 95 -7.89 1.88 4.37
N ALA A 96 -6.89 1.75 3.49
CA ALA A 96 -5.60 1.13 3.83
C ALA A 96 -4.63 2.08 4.56
N ALA A 97 -4.78 3.40 4.37
CA ALA A 97 -3.87 4.42 4.90
C ALA A 97 -3.62 4.34 6.42
N PRO A 98 -4.64 4.22 7.31
CA PRO A 98 -4.41 4.22 8.75
C PRO A 98 -3.55 3.04 9.21
N CYS A 99 -3.67 1.88 8.55
CA CYS A 99 -2.91 0.70 8.88
C CYS A 99 -1.42 0.83 8.47
N TYR A 100 -1.13 1.42 7.31
CA TYR A 100 0.26 1.74 6.94
C TYR A 100 0.88 2.75 7.91
N ALA A 101 0.13 3.78 8.31
CA ALA A 101 0.59 4.77 9.29
C ALA A 101 0.87 4.12 10.65
N ALA A 102 -0.05 3.31 11.17
CA ALA A 102 0.12 2.58 12.43
C ALA A 102 1.31 1.60 12.37
N GLY A 103 1.44 0.86 11.27
CA GLY A 103 2.57 -0.04 11.03
C GLY A 103 3.91 0.71 11.04
N LEU A 104 3.99 1.87 10.38
CA LEU A 104 5.18 2.72 10.37
C LEU A 104 5.51 3.22 11.79
N VAL A 105 4.53 3.75 12.52
CA VAL A 105 4.74 4.23 13.90
C VAL A 105 5.25 3.10 14.80
N LEU A 106 4.64 1.92 14.74
CA LEU A 106 5.06 0.76 15.53
C LEU A 106 6.41 0.20 15.08
N ALA A 107 6.75 0.32 13.80
CA ALA A 107 8.02 -0.14 13.28
C ALA A 107 9.16 0.75 13.75
N TRP A 108 8.94 2.05 13.94
CA TRP A 108 9.96 3.04 14.30
C TRP A 108 10.06 3.38 15.79
N ARG A 109 9.07 2.95 16.59
CA ARG A 109 9.23 2.83 18.05
C ARG A 109 10.32 1.82 18.42
#